data_AF-Q0E8E6-F1
#
_entry.id   AF-Q0E8E6-F1
#
_cell.length_a   1.000
_cell.length_b   1.000
_cell.length_c   1.000
_cell.angle_alpha   90.00
_cell.angle_beta   90.00
_cell.angle_gamma   90.00
#
_symmetry.space_group_name_H-M   'P 1'
#
loop_
_entity.id
_entity.type
_entity.pdbx_description
1 polymer ?
#
loop_
_entity_poly.entity_id
_entity_poly.type
_entity_poly.pdbx_seq_one_letter_code
_entity_poly.pdbx_strand_id
1 'polypeptide(L)'
;MLRLLLVHIITICVLITIVKCGVPIGTGGPSIILESKDALLTCVVSDNSSNNTVIWKKGDEILTAGTVRVTKDHRVRILHDENPKGKNLETGGEVWVLLIKTLKPNDSGAYICELNSDPVLRSIHILTVKELHSSTGGPGNSTDTSTAESSDVFLLPPPLDAQDNRSFWRPSQVPPLVTHDFTECCERANVSTQCMGFCNVHNILDGTTGIDPEACERDFPGIVRCMADGRNHVPCCVDKQIPDLCQDMCRGEYTPFTDKLKTRVSCVQHTLSGLQCILKGVQLIPSSPTFVTIENVSETSVTIGWTAPDKLADRVSGYTINLTTLHSFDEDELSGEIVHRTASDSPESISLYSVPTNQTQLTLSNLSPLTMYAVIVTATNEFGSSLPTERLRFFTHTSASAAESKAGTTDKQAMPQLPDTRQCCEDNGMTHRMCLDKMCDPQKTDQANLPDFMVCAPWSNITFNCLANNIDHTPCCRARGIPSACFPLCAGKLTSLDFSLFKCLRFMSEYNSCLFQGYGVLADPPSKLRTVAKTDSFVILDWNKPKRLADTVSTYHVKFRRLGVGDDYLTVEKVLLHWTFWKKNSL
;
A
#
# COMPACT_ATOMS: atom_id res chain seq x y z
N MET A 1 11.79 6.53 77.62
CA MET A 1 11.20 5.94 76.40
C MET A 1 11.64 6.79 75.20
N LEU A 2 11.76 6.18 74.02
CA LEU A 2 12.17 6.75 72.71
C LEU A 2 13.68 7.04 72.58
N ARG A 3 14.49 6.13 72.00
CA ARG A 3 14.63 5.63 70.61
C ARG A 3 15.86 6.29 69.94
N LEU A 4 16.83 5.43 69.65
CA LEU A 4 18.01 5.60 68.79
C LEU A 4 17.79 6.56 67.61
N LEU A 5 18.63 7.59 67.51
CA LEU A 5 18.92 8.27 66.25
C LEU A 5 20.29 7.79 65.78
N LEU A 6 20.29 6.95 64.75
CA LEU A 6 21.49 6.55 64.03
C LEU A 6 21.87 7.67 63.05
N VAL A 7 23.12 8.09 63.16
CA VAL A 7 23.82 9.01 62.25
C VAL A 7 24.01 8.34 60.90
N HIS A 8 23.60 8.98 59.80
CA HIS A 8 24.17 8.73 58.47
C HIS A 8 24.68 10.04 57.88
N ILE A 9 26.01 10.08 57.79
CA ILE A 9 26.84 11.06 57.13
C ILE A 9 26.49 11.04 55.63
N ILE A 10 25.96 12.15 55.10
CA ILE A 10 25.82 12.34 53.65
C ILE A 10 26.90 13.32 53.22
N THR A 11 27.95 12.74 52.66
CA THR A 11 29.10 13.38 52.03
C THR A 11 28.62 14.25 50.86
N ILE A 12 28.87 15.56 50.95
CA ILE A 12 28.73 16.50 49.84
C ILE A 12 29.85 16.19 48.84
N CYS A 13 29.54 15.43 47.79
CA CYS A 13 30.37 15.34 46.60
C CYS A 13 29.78 16.27 45.54
N VAL A 14 30.39 17.45 45.42
CA VAL A 14 30.19 18.41 44.34
C VAL A 14 30.68 17.75 43.04
N LEU A 15 29.75 17.14 42.30
CA LEU A 15 29.94 16.81 40.89
C LEU A 15 29.40 17.99 40.08
N ILE A 16 30.31 18.91 39.75
CA ILE A 16 30.13 19.87 38.67
C ILE A 16 30.09 19.06 37.38
N THR A 17 28.93 18.52 37.03
CA THR A 17 28.67 18.16 35.65
C THR A 17 28.43 19.46 34.91
N ILE A 18 29.43 19.87 34.14
CA ILE A 18 29.25 20.78 33.01
C ILE A 18 28.19 20.11 32.13
N VAL A 19 26.92 20.49 32.33
CA VAL A 19 25.89 20.27 31.34
C VAL A 19 26.36 21.10 30.16
N LYS A 20 26.94 20.43 29.15
CA LYS A 20 26.96 21.01 27.82
C LYS A 20 25.50 21.35 27.54
N CYS A 21 25.18 22.63 27.54
CA CYS A 21 23.89 23.12 27.11
C CYS A 21 23.74 22.57 25.70
N GLY A 22 22.97 21.49 25.57
CA GLY A 22 22.65 20.91 24.27
C GLY A 22 22.07 22.04 23.44
N VAL A 23 22.55 22.18 22.21
CA VAL A 23 21.92 23.08 21.26
C VAL A 23 20.44 22.72 21.24
N PRO A 24 19.51 23.66 21.47
CA PRO A 24 18.10 23.33 21.48
C PRO A 24 17.75 22.74 20.11
N ILE A 25 17.18 21.53 20.11
CA ILE A 25 16.66 20.90 18.90
C ILE A 25 15.46 21.76 18.47
N GLY A 26 15.66 22.57 17.42
CA GLY A 26 14.65 23.48 16.92
C GLY A 26 13.47 22.71 16.36
N THR A 27 12.30 22.84 16.97
CA THR A 27 11.07 22.24 16.49
C THR A 27 10.43 23.16 15.46
N GLY A 28 10.75 23.01 14.17
CA GLY A 28 9.93 23.47 13.03
C GLY A 28 9.78 25.00 12.81
N GLY A 29 10.40 25.48 11.72
CA GLY A 29 10.25 26.83 11.15
C GLY A 29 11.59 27.39 10.63
N PRO A 30 11.60 28.30 9.62
CA PRO A 30 12.85 28.88 9.12
C PRO A 30 13.57 29.65 10.25
N SER A 31 14.81 29.24 10.54
CA SER A 31 15.61 29.79 11.65
C SER A 31 16.27 31.13 11.35
N ILE A 32 16.25 31.56 10.08
CA ILE A 32 16.85 32.82 9.60
C ILE A 32 15.84 33.54 8.70
N ILE A 33 15.43 34.75 9.07
CA ILE A 33 14.50 35.59 8.31
C ILE A 33 15.14 36.98 8.11
N LEU A 34 14.88 37.63 6.97
CA LEU A 34 15.38 38.98 6.71
C LEU A 34 14.58 40.03 7.48
N GLU A 35 15.23 41.14 7.84
CA GLU A 35 14.59 42.30 8.43
C GLU A 35 13.41 42.79 7.57
N SER A 36 12.38 43.34 8.21
CA SER A 36 11.14 43.83 7.58
C SER A 36 10.22 42.76 6.96
N LYS A 37 10.58 41.48 7.02
CA LYS A 37 9.67 40.35 6.72
C LYS A 37 8.91 39.92 7.97
N ASP A 38 7.88 39.09 7.81
CA ASP A 38 7.07 38.59 8.91
C ASP A 38 7.58 37.20 9.36
N ALA A 39 7.63 36.93 10.67
CA ALA A 39 7.91 35.60 11.22
C ALA A 39 6.61 34.88 11.59
N LEU A 40 6.53 33.59 11.26
CA LEU A 40 5.45 32.70 11.69
C LEU A 40 6.04 31.50 12.44
N LEU A 41 5.88 31.46 13.76
CA LEU A 41 6.32 30.35 14.61
C LEU A 41 5.12 29.47 14.94
N THR A 42 5.18 28.18 14.60
CA THR A 42 4.01 27.28 14.68
C THR A 42 4.13 26.35 15.87
N CYS A 43 3.04 26.21 16.62
CA CYS A 43 2.88 25.25 17.71
C CYS A 43 1.65 24.38 17.44
N VAL A 44 1.81 23.06 17.52
CA VAL A 44 0.74 22.09 17.23
C VAL A 44 0.40 21.36 18.52
N VAL A 45 -0.89 21.32 18.86
CA VAL A 45 -1.44 20.67 20.05
C VAL A 45 -2.46 19.63 19.57
N SER A 46 -1.98 18.41 19.36
CA SER A 46 -2.73 17.35 18.67
C SER A 46 -3.84 16.68 19.48
N ASP A 47 -4.01 17.05 20.76
CA ASP A 47 -5.13 16.64 21.59
C ASP A 47 -5.24 17.58 22.82
N ASN A 48 -6.31 18.39 22.89
CA ASN A 48 -6.54 19.32 24.00
C ASN A 48 -7.84 19.00 24.75
N SER A 49 -8.03 17.73 25.11
CA SER A 49 -9.20 17.22 25.85
C SER A 49 -9.52 17.95 27.17
N SER A 50 -8.58 18.72 27.73
CA SER A 50 -8.68 19.38 29.05
C SER A 50 -8.84 20.91 28.99
N ASN A 51 -9.07 21.51 27.82
CA ASN A 51 -9.09 22.99 27.61
C ASN A 51 -7.82 23.69 28.13
N ASN A 52 -6.65 23.08 27.94
CA ASN A 52 -5.38 23.70 28.31
C ASN A 52 -5.11 24.92 27.42
N THR A 53 -4.54 25.98 28.01
CA THR A 53 -4.19 27.21 27.28
C THR A 53 -2.79 27.12 26.69
N VAL A 54 -2.66 27.53 25.42
CA VAL A 54 -1.37 27.69 24.74
C VAL A 54 -0.77 29.05 25.09
N ILE A 55 0.48 29.06 25.55
CA ILE A 55 1.19 30.26 25.99
C ILE A 55 2.47 30.41 25.18
N TRP A 56 2.68 31.58 24.57
CA TRP A 56 3.95 31.91 23.91
C TRP A 56 4.81 32.79 24.80
N LYS A 57 6.09 32.45 24.93
CA LYS A 57 7.08 33.18 25.72
C LYS A 57 8.33 33.48 24.91
N LYS A 58 9.02 34.58 25.22
CA LYS A 58 10.39 34.88 24.77
C LYS A 58 11.22 35.18 26.00
N GLY A 59 12.13 34.28 26.36
CA GLY A 59 12.75 34.30 27.69
C GLY A 59 11.69 34.13 28.79
N ASP A 60 11.69 35.02 29.78
CA ASP A 60 10.68 35.05 30.87
C ASP A 60 9.45 35.92 30.55
N GLU A 61 9.42 36.61 29.40
CA GLU A 61 8.28 37.46 29.01
C GLU A 61 7.20 36.63 28.30
N ILE A 62 5.96 36.74 28.77
CA ILE A 62 4.79 36.14 28.12
C ILE A 62 4.32 37.06 26.99
N LEU A 63 4.35 36.54 25.76
CA LEU A 63 3.91 37.26 24.57
C LEU A 63 2.40 37.17 24.40
N THR A 64 1.84 35.97 24.54
CA THR A 64 0.41 35.69 24.31
C THR A 64 -0.04 34.52 25.18
N ALA A 65 -1.33 34.51 25.53
CA ALA A 65 -2.00 33.39 26.19
C ALA A 65 -3.33 33.13 25.47
N GLY A 66 -3.49 31.95 24.88
CA GLY A 66 -4.56 31.68 23.92
C GLY A 66 -4.46 32.65 22.73
N THR A 67 -5.59 33.19 22.28
CA THR A 67 -5.64 34.18 21.18
C THR A 67 -5.34 35.61 21.64
N VAL A 68 -5.16 35.83 22.94
CA VAL A 68 -5.00 37.16 23.55
C VAL A 68 -3.51 37.55 23.60
N ARG A 69 -3.21 38.75 23.12
CA ARG A 69 -1.86 39.35 23.22
C ARG A 69 -1.64 39.96 24.61
N VAL A 70 -0.54 39.58 25.25
CA VAL A 70 -0.11 40.05 26.57
C VAL A 70 1.03 41.07 26.46
N THR A 71 1.93 40.92 25.48
CA THR A 71 3.06 41.84 25.28
C THR A 71 2.61 43.23 24.80
N LYS A 72 3.44 44.25 25.07
CA LYS A 72 3.27 45.63 24.57
C LYS A 72 3.55 45.75 23.07
N ASP A 73 4.24 44.79 22.46
CA ASP A 73 4.56 44.84 21.03
C ASP A 73 3.32 44.56 20.16
N HIS A 74 2.84 45.60 19.48
CA HIS A 74 1.66 45.51 18.63
C HIS A 74 1.83 44.63 17.38
N ARG A 75 3.07 44.29 17.03
CA ARG A 75 3.40 43.45 15.86
C ARG A 75 3.15 41.96 16.11
N VAL A 76 3.04 41.56 17.38
CA VAL A 76 2.80 40.18 17.79
C VAL A 76 1.31 39.86 17.71
N ARG A 77 0.95 38.75 17.07
CA ARG A 77 -0.42 38.25 16.95
C ARG A 77 -0.45 36.73 16.95
N ILE A 78 -1.59 36.15 17.34
CA ILE A 78 -1.87 34.73 17.16
C ILE A 78 -2.76 34.53 15.95
N LEU A 79 -2.40 33.57 15.11
CA LEU A 79 -3.27 33.02 14.08
C LEU A 79 -3.70 31.63 14.54
N HIS A 80 -5.01 31.45 14.67
CA HIS A 80 -5.65 30.22 15.14
C HIS A 80 -7.04 30.14 14.48
N ASP A 81 -7.40 28.98 13.97
CA ASP A 81 -8.67 28.74 13.26
C ASP A 81 -9.77 28.37 14.27
N GLU A 82 -10.98 28.91 14.13
CA GLU A 82 -12.12 28.53 14.97
C GLU A 82 -12.84 27.32 14.36
N ASN A 83 -13.20 26.32 15.16
CA ASN A 83 -13.76 25.05 14.68
C ASN A 83 -15.10 25.27 13.94
N PRO A 84 -15.25 24.82 12.66
CA PRO A 84 -16.46 25.10 11.87
C PRO A 84 -17.70 24.29 12.28
N LYS A 85 -17.64 23.46 13.34
CA LYS A 85 -18.75 22.61 13.78
C LYS A 85 -19.28 23.00 15.16
N GLY A 86 -20.25 23.92 15.17
CA GLY A 86 -21.26 24.02 16.24
C GLY A 86 -21.14 25.22 17.18
N LYS A 87 -22.28 25.88 17.42
CA LYS A 87 -22.50 26.91 18.45
C LYS A 87 -22.20 26.33 19.84
N ASN A 88 -20.98 26.48 20.34
CA ASN A 88 -20.63 26.78 21.73
C ASN A 88 -19.12 27.09 21.79
N LEU A 89 -18.79 28.10 22.60
CA LEU A 89 -17.58 28.92 22.61
C LEU A 89 -16.35 28.17 23.19
N GLU A 90 -15.16 28.44 22.63
CA GLU A 90 -13.80 28.27 23.21
C GLU A 90 -12.94 26.98 22.96
N THR A 91 -13.20 26.18 21.93
CA THR A 91 -12.19 25.21 21.45
C THR A 91 -11.95 25.36 19.96
N GLY A 92 -10.96 26.18 19.58
CA GLY A 92 -10.48 26.30 18.21
C GLY A 92 -9.44 25.23 17.84
N GLY A 93 -9.00 25.24 16.59
CA GLY A 93 -8.24 24.16 15.94
C GLY A 93 -6.86 23.83 16.53
N GLU A 94 -6.28 22.69 16.16
CA GLU A 94 -5.07 22.15 16.79
C GLU A 94 -3.77 22.95 16.55
N VAL A 95 -3.81 23.96 15.67
CA VAL A 95 -2.64 24.74 15.24
C VAL A 95 -2.70 26.17 15.78
N TRP A 96 -1.62 26.58 16.44
CA TRP A 96 -1.42 27.91 17.00
C TRP A 96 -0.17 28.53 16.39
N VAL A 97 -0.31 29.67 15.71
CA VAL A 97 0.84 30.33 15.06
C VAL A 97 1.08 31.71 15.67
N LEU A 98 2.29 31.92 16.21
CA LEU A 98 2.77 33.24 16.61
C LEU A 98 3.30 33.99 15.39
N LEU A 99 2.59 35.03 14.99
CA LEU A 99 2.96 35.96 13.94
C LEU A 99 3.66 37.18 14.55
N ILE A 100 4.87 37.50 14.07
CA ILE A 100 5.57 38.74 14.38
C ILE A 100 5.73 39.52 13.08
N LYS A 101 4.99 40.64 12.94
CA LYS A 101 5.06 41.46 11.73
C LYS A 101 6.30 42.35 11.70
N THR A 102 6.86 42.57 10.51
CA THR A 102 7.95 43.53 10.28
C THR A 102 9.11 43.33 11.24
N LEU A 103 9.82 42.20 11.10
CA LEU A 103 10.89 41.77 11.99
C LEU A 103 12.01 42.81 12.10
N LYS A 104 12.49 42.97 13.32
CA LYS A 104 13.67 43.76 13.68
C LYS A 104 14.80 42.82 14.08
N PRO A 105 16.08 43.23 13.96
CA PRO A 105 17.23 42.43 14.39
C PRO A 105 17.11 41.93 15.84
N ASN A 106 16.55 42.76 16.73
CA ASN A 106 16.31 42.44 18.15
C ASN A 106 15.18 41.42 18.39
N ASP A 107 14.41 41.06 17.37
CA ASP A 107 13.42 39.99 17.47
C ASP A 107 14.06 38.60 17.47
N SER A 108 15.36 38.51 17.15
CA SER A 108 16.12 37.27 17.29
C SER A 108 16.09 36.73 18.72
N GLY A 109 16.04 35.40 18.88
CA GLY A 109 16.02 34.74 20.17
C GLY A 109 15.23 33.43 20.19
N ALA A 110 15.18 32.80 21.37
CA ALA A 110 14.42 31.60 21.61
C ALA A 110 12.98 31.93 22.05
N TYR A 111 12.01 31.41 21.31
CA TYR A 111 10.58 31.50 21.59
C TYR A 111 10.08 30.15 22.05
N ILE A 112 9.27 30.13 23.11
CA ILE A 112 8.77 28.90 23.73
C ILE A 112 7.26 28.88 23.57
N CYS A 113 6.73 27.82 22.97
CA CYS A 113 5.31 27.49 23.09
C CYS A 113 5.15 26.55 24.28
N GLU A 114 4.30 26.90 25.22
CA GLU A 114 4.03 26.13 26.43
C GLU A 114 2.54 25.79 26.48
N LEU A 115 2.21 24.51 26.71
CA LEU A 115 0.86 24.06 27.00
C LEU A 115 0.74 23.86 28.51
N ASN A 116 -0.26 24.50 29.12
CA ASN A 116 -0.52 24.41 30.56
C ASN A 116 -1.17 23.06 30.96
N SER A 117 -0.58 21.94 30.53
CA SER A 117 -0.93 20.58 30.92
C SER A 117 -0.13 20.11 32.14
N ASP A 118 -0.53 19.00 32.76
CA ASP A 118 0.27 18.30 33.78
C ASP A 118 0.72 16.93 33.25
N PRO A 119 2.02 16.71 32.95
CA PRO A 119 3.13 17.66 33.06
C PRO A 119 3.12 18.74 31.96
N VAL A 120 3.81 19.86 32.23
CA VAL A 120 3.86 21.01 31.30
C VAL A 120 4.65 20.65 30.05
N LEU A 121 4.01 20.76 28.88
CA LEU A 121 4.63 20.48 27.59
C LEU A 121 5.17 21.79 26.97
N ARG A 122 6.37 21.73 26.37
CA ARG A 122 7.05 22.91 25.79
C ARG A 122 7.71 22.59 24.46
N SER A 123 7.61 23.48 23.49
CA SER A 123 8.41 23.50 22.25
C SER A 123 9.26 24.77 22.17
N ILE A 124 10.43 24.70 21.53
CA ILE A 124 11.39 25.82 21.44
C ILE A 124 11.69 26.13 19.97
N HIS A 125 11.53 27.40 19.59
CA HIS A 125 11.78 27.93 18.26
C HIS A 125 12.88 28.99 18.32
N ILE A 126 13.96 28.81 17.57
CA ILE A 126 15.08 29.77 17.49
C ILE A 126 14.90 30.64 16.24
N LEU A 127 14.71 31.94 16.43
CA LEU A 127 14.60 32.93 15.36
C LEU A 127 15.89 33.77 15.26
N THR A 128 16.42 33.93 14.05
CA THR A 128 17.56 34.81 13.74
C THR A 128 17.15 35.80 12.65
N VAL A 129 17.32 37.10 12.88
CA VAL A 129 16.97 38.15 11.91
C VAL A 129 18.24 38.76 11.31
N LYS A 130 18.33 38.81 9.97
CA LYS A 130 19.49 39.39 9.24
C LYS A 130 19.14 40.74 8.59
N GLU A 131 20.02 41.72 8.74
CA GLU A 131 19.91 43.06 8.13
C GLU A 131 20.22 43.04 6.62
N LEU A 132 19.59 43.95 5.87
CA LEU A 132 19.80 44.11 4.43
C LEU A 132 20.75 45.29 4.15
N HIS A 133 21.99 45.03 3.73
CA HIS A 133 22.92 46.08 3.29
C HIS A 133 22.76 46.37 1.79
N SER A 134 22.46 47.62 1.43
CA SER A 134 22.35 48.11 0.05
C SER A 134 23.70 48.66 -0.44
N SER A 135 24.20 48.20 -1.58
CA SER A 135 25.34 48.81 -2.27
C SER A 135 24.93 49.42 -3.63
N THR A 136 24.82 50.75 -3.63
CA THR A 136 25.17 51.75 -4.67
C THR A 136 26.25 51.30 -5.68
N GLY A 137 26.31 51.67 -6.97
CA GLY A 137 25.56 52.58 -7.86
C GLY A 137 26.36 52.81 -9.18
N GLY A 138 25.71 53.20 -10.29
CA GLY A 138 26.37 53.73 -11.51
C GLY A 138 25.63 53.49 -12.85
N PRO A 139 25.70 54.38 -13.88
CA PRO A 139 24.50 54.87 -14.59
C PRO A 139 24.48 54.78 -16.15
N GLY A 140 23.27 54.96 -16.73
CA GLY A 140 23.01 55.38 -18.13
C GLY A 140 22.41 54.27 -19.02
N ASN A 141 21.37 54.46 -19.82
CA ASN A 141 20.69 55.66 -20.30
C ASN A 141 19.33 55.28 -20.94
N SER A 142 18.32 56.11 -20.72
CA SER A 142 17.21 56.48 -21.64
C SER A 142 16.03 55.53 -21.95
N THR A 143 14.85 55.97 -21.45
CA THR A 143 13.54 56.17 -22.14
C THR A 143 12.84 54.91 -22.71
N ASP A 144 11.64 54.48 -22.31
CA ASP A 144 10.41 55.26 -22.05
C ASP A 144 9.37 54.52 -21.16
N THR A 145 8.79 55.31 -20.26
CA THR A 145 7.38 55.39 -19.78
C THR A 145 6.52 54.12 -19.64
N SER A 146 6.48 53.62 -18.40
CA SER A 146 5.47 52.70 -17.86
C SER A 146 4.21 53.46 -17.38
N THR A 147 3.02 52.97 -17.74
CA THR A 147 1.83 53.04 -16.87
C THR A 147 1.55 51.63 -16.36
N ALA A 148 1.29 51.55 -15.06
CA ALA A 148 1.26 50.36 -14.24
C ALA A 148 -0.04 49.55 -14.40
N GLU A 149 0.05 48.22 -14.26
CA GLU A 149 -0.62 47.46 -13.19
C GLU A 149 -0.31 45.95 -13.27
N SER A 150 -0.19 45.33 -12.09
CA SER A 150 -0.15 43.90 -11.78
C SER A 150 1.14 43.12 -12.08
N SER A 151 1.99 42.98 -11.06
CA SER A 151 3.22 42.19 -11.07
C SER A 151 2.98 40.72 -10.72
N ASP A 152 3.12 39.84 -11.72
CA ASP A 152 3.50 38.45 -11.54
C ASP A 152 4.95 38.37 -11.05
N VAL A 153 5.22 37.52 -10.06
CA VAL A 153 6.59 37.25 -9.58
C VAL A 153 7.22 36.17 -10.46
N PHE A 154 7.90 36.61 -11.53
CA PHE A 154 8.88 35.80 -12.25
C PHE A 154 10.23 35.80 -11.50
N LEU A 155 10.73 34.61 -11.14
CA LEU A 155 12.09 34.43 -10.63
C LEU A 155 13.06 34.27 -11.81
N LEU A 156 13.79 35.33 -12.14
CA LEU A 156 15.03 35.24 -12.92
C LEU A 156 16.22 35.02 -11.97
N PRO A 157 17.15 34.09 -12.28
CA PRO A 157 18.38 33.88 -11.51
C PRO A 157 19.44 34.97 -11.77
N PRO A 158 20.39 35.19 -10.83
CA PRO A 158 21.37 36.28 -10.90
C PRO A 158 22.47 36.07 -11.96
N PRO A 159 23.10 37.14 -12.48
CA PRO A 159 24.11 37.06 -13.52
C PRO A 159 25.44 36.56 -12.96
N LEU A 160 26.09 35.65 -13.70
CA LEU A 160 27.44 35.16 -13.43
C LEU A 160 28.46 36.14 -14.02
N ASP A 161 29.33 36.67 -13.17
CA ASP A 161 30.52 37.43 -13.56
C ASP A 161 31.46 36.58 -14.42
N ALA A 162 31.82 37.13 -15.57
CA ALA A 162 32.65 36.51 -16.58
C ALA A 162 34.14 36.74 -16.29
N GLN A 163 34.78 35.80 -15.60
CA GLN A 163 36.24 35.57 -15.68
C GLN A 163 36.65 34.26 -14.99
N ASP A 164 36.28 33.12 -15.58
CA ASP A 164 37.14 31.95 -15.47
C ASP A 164 37.16 31.17 -16.79
N ASN A 165 38.36 31.04 -17.34
CA ASN A 165 38.63 30.68 -18.72
C ASN A 165 38.97 29.19 -18.81
N ARG A 166 38.03 28.33 -18.40
CA ARG A 166 38.14 26.87 -18.55
C ARG A 166 36.97 26.30 -19.35
N SER A 167 37.21 26.22 -20.66
CA SER A 167 36.56 25.38 -21.66
C SER A 167 35.89 24.10 -21.11
N PHE A 168 34.55 24.06 -21.12
CA PHE A 168 33.77 22.84 -20.83
C PHE A 168 32.62 22.53 -21.81
N TRP A 169 32.63 23.08 -23.03
CA TRP A 169 31.68 22.65 -24.07
C TRP A 169 32.41 22.32 -25.38
N ARG A 170 32.97 21.10 -25.44
CA ARG A 170 32.97 20.33 -26.69
C ARG A 170 31.79 19.35 -26.61
N PRO A 171 31.02 19.14 -27.69
CA PRO A 171 30.01 18.09 -27.71
C PRO A 171 30.72 16.74 -27.84
N SER A 172 31.16 16.20 -26.72
CA SER A 172 31.54 14.80 -26.63
C SER A 172 30.27 13.97 -26.51
N GLN A 173 30.07 13.11 -27.50
CA GLN A 173 29.11 12.00 -27.55
C GLN A 173 28.71 11.51 -26.14
N VAL A 174 27.53 11.92 -25.67
CA VAL A 174 26.92 11.39 -24.45
C VAL A 174 26.09 10.17 -24.85
N PRO A 175 26.35 8.96 -24.31
CA PRO A 175 25.43 7.82 -24.44
C PRO A 175 24.08 8.15 -23.81
N PRO A 176 23.00 7.41 -24.13
CA PRO A 176 21.65 7.94 -24.21
C PRO A 176 21.17 8.60 -22.92
N LEU A 177 20.44 9.71 -23.09
CA LEU A 177 19.59 10.33 -22.08
C LEU A 177 18.75 9.21 -21.43
N VAL A 178 19.07 8.87 -20.18
CA VAL A 178 18.46 7.70 -19.53
C VAL A 178 17.01 8.02 -19.21
N THR A 179 16.11 7.37 -19.94
CA THR A 179 14.67 7.44 -19.73
C THR A 179 14.24 6.29 -18.80
N HIS A 180 13.72 6.62 -17.62
CA HIS A 180 13.02 5.63 -16.79
C HIS A 180 11.54 5.69 -17.17
N ASP A 181 11.17 4.84 -18.13
CA ASP A 181 9.81 4.64 -18.60
C ASP A 181 9.19 3.43 -17.89
N PHE A 182 8.10 3.67 -17.19
CA PHE A 182 7.37 2.67 -16.42
C PHE A 182 5.89 2.66 -16.79
N THR A 183 5.57 3.07 -18.03
CA THR A 183 4.21 3.12 -18.57
C THR A 183 3.51 1.75 -18.49
N GLU A 184 4.21 0.65 -18.80
CA GLU A 184 3.63 -0.71 -18.70
C GLU A 184 3.20 -1.05 -17.26
N CYS A 185 3.98 -0.62 -16.25
CA CYS A 185 3.61 -0.81 -14.85
C CYS A 185 2.36 0.00 -14.50
N CYS A 186 2.28 1.24 -14.96
CA CYS A 186 1.12 2.11 -14.75
C CYS A 186 -0.15 1.57 -15.42
N GLU A 187 -0.05 1.02 -16.63
CA GLU A 187 -1.17 0.37 -17.32
C GLU A 187 -1.69 -0.82 -16.50
N ARG A 188 -0.78 -1.65 -15.95
CA ARG A 188 -1.14 -2.78 -15.08
C ARG A 188 -1.71 -2.33 -13.73
N ALA A 189 -1.27 -1.19 -13.22
CA ALA A 189 -1.77 -0.56 -12.00
C ALA A 189 -3.10 0.20 -12.20
N ASN A 190 -3.66 0.19 -13.42
CA ASN A 190 -4.88 0.91 -13.80
C ASN A 190 -4.82 2.42 -13.51
N VAL A 191 -3.68 3.06 -13.75
CA VAL A 191 -3.54 4.53 -13.66
C VAL A 191 -4.44 5.19 -14.69
N SER A 192 -5.17 6.24 -14.30
CA SER A 192 -6.06 6.98 -15.20
C SER A 192 -5.32 7.49 -16.44
N THR A 193 -5.96 7.45 -17.61
CA THR A 193 -5.37 7.89 -18.89
C THR A 193 -4.87 9.34 -18.85
N GLN A 194 -5.57 10.21 -18.12
CA GLN A 194 -5.19 11.62 -17.92
C GLN A 194 -3.91 11.78 -17.07
N CYS A 195 -3.57 10.79 -16.24
CA CYS A 195 -2.41 10.81 -15.34
C CYS A 195 -1.21 10.03 -15.88
N MET A 196 -1.34 9.43 -17.07
CA MET A 196 -0.29 8.63 -17.70
C MET A 196 0.97 9.44 -18.03
N GLY A 197 0.85 10.77 -18.14
CA GLY A 197 1.99 11.68 -18.28
C GLY A 197 3.02 11.54 -17.15
N PHE A 198 2.59 11.15 -15.94
CA PHE A 198 3.47 10.91 -14.79
C PHE A 198 4.17 9.55 -14.81
N CYS A 199 3.87 8.67 -15.77
CA CYS A 199 4.45 7.33 -15.86
C CYS A 199 5.81 7.26 -16.56
N ASN A 200 6.43 8.43 -16.75
CA ASN A 200 7.77 8.60 -17.28
C ASN A 200 8.48 9.71 -16.50
N VAL A 201 9.67 9.42 -15.95
CA VAL A 201 10.41 10.40 -15.13
C VAL A 201 10.77 11.65 -15.93
N HIS A 202 11.01 11.54 -17.23
CA HIS A 202 11.41 12.69 -18.06
C HIS A 202 10.28 13.72 -18.19
N ASN A 203 9.03 13.26 -18.35
CA ASN A 203 7.86 14.13 -18.42
C ASN A 203 7.67 14.92 -17.11
N ILE A 204 7.99 14.30 -15.96
CA ILE A 204 7.94 14.94 -14.65
C ILE A 204 9.00 16.03 -14.53
N LEU A 205 10.23 15.76 -14.99
CA LEU A 205 11.33 16.73 -14.94
C LEU A 205 11.13 17.91 -15.89
N ASP A 206 10.56 17.65 -17.07
CA ASP A 206 10.34 18.65 -18.11
C ASP A 206 9.04 19.44 -17.91
N GLY A 207 8.20 19.04 -16.96
CA GLY A 207 6.90 19.66 -16.71
C GLY A 207 5.89 19.43 -17.85
N THR A 208 6.09 18.40 -18.66
CA THR A 208 5.28 18.07 -19.85
C THR A 208 4.20 17.02 -19.57
N THR A 209 3.88 16.77 -18.29
CA THR A 209 2.87 15.79 -17.85
C THR A 209 1.45 16.11 -18.30
N GLY A 210 1.18 17.35 -18.74
CA GLY A 210 -0.08 17.77 -19.36
C GLY A 210 -1.26 18.01 -18.41
N ILE A 211 -1.08 17.72 -17.11
CA ILE A 211 -2.08 17.95 -16.06
C ILE A 211 -1.39 18.25 -14.73
N ASP A 212 -2.07 19.02 -13.88
CA ASP A 212 -1.58 19.32 -12.54
C ASP A 212 -1.52 18.05 -11.65
N PRO A 213 -0.44 17.88 -10.86
CA PRO A 213 -0.28 16.75 -9.94
C PRO A 213 -1.50 16.52 -9.03
N GLU A 214 -2.15 17.60 -8.61
CA GLU A 214 -3.28 17.55 -7.67
C GLU A 214 -4.48 16.77 -8.23
N ALA A 215 -4.69 16.81 -9.54
CA ALA A 215 -5.77 16.07 -10.21
C ALA A 215 -5.53 14.54 -10.25
N CYS A 216 -4.27 14.12 -10.03
CA CYS A 216 -3.82 12.73 -10.10
C CYS A 216 -3.52 12.11 -8.73
N GLU A 217 -3.96 12.75 -7.65
CA GLU A 217 -3.66 12.32 -6.28
C GLU A 217 -4.09 10.88 -5.97
N ARG A 218 -5.21 10.44 -6.55
CA ARG A 218 -5.71 9.06 -6.40
C ARG A 218 -4.83 8.03 -7.11
N ASP A 219 -4.12 8.43 -8.15
CA ASP A 219 -3.28 7.56 -8.98
C ASP A 219 -1.82 7.54 -8.49
N PHE A 220 -1.39 8.51 -7.67
CA PHE A 220 -0.01 8.59 -7.20
C PHE A 220 0.50 7.38 -6.42
N PRO A 221 -0.29 6.68 -5.58
CA PRO A 221 0.18 5.43 -4.97
C PRO A 221 0.66 4.40 -6.00
N GLY A 222 -0.07 4.25 -7.12
CA GLY A 222 0.31 3.37 -8.22
C GLY A 222 1.53 3.88 -8.98
N ILE A 223 1.53 5.18 -9.31
CA ILE A 223 2.62 5.83 -10.05
C ILE A 223 3.95 5.76 -9.27
N VAL A 224 3.94 6.10 -7.98
CA VAL A 224 5.15 6.13 -7.14
C VAL A 224 5.70 4.72 -6.89
N ARG A 225 4.81 3.73 -6.70
CA ARG A 225 5.20 2.31 -6.64
C ARG A 225 5.89 1.85 -7.92
N CYS A 226 5.32 2.20 -9.08
CA CYS A 226 5.92 1.89 -10.39
C CYS A 226 7.22 2.65 -10.64
N MET A 227 7.34 3.88 -10.14
CA MET A 227 8.53 4.71 -10.26
C MET A 227 9.72 4.13 -9.48
N ALA A 228 9.49 3.58 -8.28
CA ALA A 228 10.54 2.88 -7.52
C ALA A 228 10.89 1.51 -8.10
N ASP A 229 9.98 0.88 -8.86
CA ASP A 229 10.22 -0.33 -9.67
C ASP A 229 10.88 -1.46 -8.86
N GLY A 230 10.44 -1.64 -7.61
CA GLY A 230 10.94 -2.68 -6.70
C GLY A 230 12.33 -2.41 -6.11
N ARG A 231 12.82 -1.16 -6.09
CA ARG A 231 14.17 -0.81 -5.62
C ARG A 231 14.15 0.12 -4.41
N ASN A 232 15.10 -0.09 -3.50
CA ASN A 232 15.21 0.73 -2.30
C ASN A 232 16.17 1.90 -2.54
N HIS A 233 15.62 3.10 -2.70
CA HIS A 233 16.40 4.32 -2.93
C HIS A 233 16.72 5.08 -1.64
N VAL A 234 16.22 4.62 -0.48
CA VAL A 234 16.38 5.30 0.82
C VAL A 234 17.83 5.60 1.16
N PRO A 235 18.81 4.69 0.99
CA PRO A 235 20.21 5.01 1.29
C PRO A 235 20.74 6.24 0.54
N CYS A 236 20.33 6.41 -0.73
CA CYS A 236 20.66 7.61 -1.50
C CYS A 236 19.88 8.84 -0.99
N CYS A 237 18.61 8.69 -0.63
CA CYS A 237 17.81 9.80 -0.12
C CYS A 237 18.33 10.33 1.22
N VAL A 238 18.81 9.44 2.10
CA VAL A 238 19.50 9.81 3.35
C VAL A 238 20.81 10.55 3.06
N ASP A 239 21.62 10.08 2.11
CA ASP A 239 22.84 10.77 1.66
C ASP A 239 22.54 12.18 1.10
N LYS A 240 21.41 12.33 0.40
CA LYS A 240 20.89 13.60 -0.12
C LYS A 240 20.15 14.44 0.92
N GLN A 241 20.13 14.03 2.19
CA GLN A 241 19.49 14.75 3.30
C GLN A 241 18.00 15.01 3.08
N ILE A 242 17.31 14.09 2.42
CA ILE A 242 15.85 14.13 2.28
C ILE A 242 15.24 13.73 3.64
N PRO A 243 14.39 14.57 4.25
CA PRO A 243 13.79 14.28 5.55
C PRO A 243 13.03 12.95 5.55
N ASP A 244 13.03 12.23 6.67
CA ASP A 244 12.37 10.91 6.79
C ASP A 244 10.91 10.92 6.33
N LEU A 245 10.16 11.98 6.66
CA LEU A 245 8.78 12.21 6.20
C LEU A 245 8.61 12.21 4.66
N CYS A 246 9.67 12.56 3.93
CA CYS A 246 9.66 12.64 2.47
C CYS A 246 10.33 11.42 1.80
N GLN A 247 10.82 10.44 2.57
CA GLN A 247 11.51 9.26 2.04
C GLN A 247 10.57 8.17 1.54
N ASP A 248 9.25 8.28 1.76
CA ASP A 248 8.25 7.32 1.26
C ASP A 248 8.36 7.15 -0.25
N MET A 249 8.53 8.26 -0.98
CA MET A 249 8.76 8.23 -2.43
C MET A 249 10.01 7.41 -2.82
N CYS A 250 11.04 7.39 -1.97
CA CYS A 250 12.26 6.62 -2.18
C CYS A 250 12.07 5.11 -1.94
N ARG A 251 10.95 4.72 -1.31
CA ARG A 251 10.53 3.33 -1.10
C ARG A 251 9.44 2.90 -2.10
N GLY A 252 8.94 3.82 -2.92
CA GLY A 252 7.78 3.55 -3.76
C GLY A 252 6.45 3.57 -2.98
N GLU A 253 6.45 4.22 -1.81
CA GLU A 253 5.27 4.42 -0.98
C GLU A 253 4.74 5.85 -1.16
N TYR A 254 3.43 6.01 -1.01
CA TYR A 254 2.77 7.30 -1.09
C TYR A 254 1.84 7.45 0.10
N THR A 255 2.18 8.37 1.00
CA THR A 255 1.32 8.77 2.11
C THR A 255 0.36 9.86 1.61
N PRO A 256 -0.96 9.58 1.50
CA PRO A 256 -1.94 10.59 1.10
C PRO A 256 -1.99 11.69 2.14
N PHE A 257 -1.77 12.94 1.71
CA PHE A 257 -1.72 14.07 2.62
C PHE A 257 -3.15 14.51 2.97
N THR A 258 -3.65 14.14 4.15
CA THR A 258 -4.94 14.68 4.60
C THR A 258 -4.77 16.06 5.26
N ASP A 259 -5.56 16.99 4.75
CA ASP A 259 -5.87 18.38 5.12
C ASP A 259 -4.77 19.41 5.47
N LYS A 260 -4.64 20.38 4.55
CA LYS A 260 -4.14 21.77 4.66
C LYS A 260 -2.61 22.00 4.46
N LEU A 261 -2.23 22.03 3.17
CA LEU A 261 -1.22 22.88 2.51
C LEU A 261 0.26 22.92 2.97
N LYS A 262 0.65 22.33 4.11
CA LYS A 262 2.06 22.42 4.59
C LYS A 262 2.97 21.27 4.17
N THR A 263 2.44 20.09 3.86
CA THR A 263 3.23 18.89 3.50
C THR A 263 3.56 18.78 2.01
N ARG A 264 2.67 19.25 1.12
CA ARG A 264 2.96 19.30 -0.33
C ARG A 264 4.19 20.20 -0.59
N VAL A 265 4.29 21.36 0.06
CA VAL A 265 5.42 22.29 -0.13
C VAL A 265 6.74 21.78 0.50
N SER A 266 6.67 21.02 1.60
CA SER A 266 7.89 20.56 2.29
C SER A 266 8.64 19.46 1.54
N CYS A 267 7.94 18.53 0.88
CA CYS A 267 8.59 17.45 0.12
C CYS A 267 8.82 17.79 -1.36
N VAL A 268 8.09 18.77 -1.93
CA VAL A 268 8.29 19.23 -3.31
C VAL A 268 9.72 19.71 -3.54
N GLN A 269 10.32 20.41 -2.57
CA GLN A 269 11.71 20.87 -2.67
C GLN A 269 12.74 19.73 -2.78
N HIS A 270 12.40 18.54 -2.28
CA HIS A 270 13.25 17.36 -2.34
C HIS A 270 12.91 16.42 -3.51
N THR A 271 11.87 16.72 -4.29
CA THR A 271 11.40 15.85 -5.36
C THR A 271 12.48 15.61 -6.43
N LEU A 272 13.17 16.66 -6.87
CA LEU A 272 14.27 16.52 -7.85
C LEU A 272 15.42 15.67 -7.31
N SER A 273 15.81 15.85 -6.04
CA SER A 273 16.86 15.04 -5.40
C SER A 273 16.45 13.59 -5.25
N GLY A 274 15.18 13.32 -4.92
CA GLY A 274 14.61 11.98 -4.89
C GLY A 274 14.59 11.32 -6.27
N LEU A 275 14.15 12.05 -7.31
CA LEU A 275 14.18 11.57 -8.70
C LEU A 275 15.60 11.26 -9.18
N GLN A 276 16.61 12.02 -8.78
CA GLN A 276 18.01 11.69 -9.05
C GLN A 276 18.43 10.36 -8.41
N CYS A 277 18.02 10.11 -7.16
CA CYS A 277 18.25 8.83 -6.49
C CYS A 277 17.53 7.67 -7.18
N ILE A 278 16.34 7.92 -7.71
CA ILE A 278 15.58 6.94 -8.50
C ILE A 278 16.31 6.63 -9.80
N LEU A 279 16.62 7.64 -10.61
CA LEU A 279 17.34 7.49 -11.89
C LEU A 279 18.70 6.80 -11.75
N LYS A 280 19.42 7.05 -10.65
CA LYS A 280 20.66 6.33 -10.34
C LYS A 280 20.39 4.90 -9.91
N GLY A 281 19.40 4.67 -9.03
CA GLY A 281 19.09 3.36 -8.51
C GLY A 281 18.55 2.40 -9.57
N VAL A 282 17.71 2.87 -10.51
CA VAL A 282 17.14 2.02 -11.58
C VAL A 282 18.20 1.42 -12.50
N GLN A 283 19.39 2.03 -12.57
CA GLN A 283 20.52 1.55 -13.37
C GLN A 283 21.48 0.63 -12.59
N LEU A 284 21.47 0.71 -11.25
CA LEU A 284 22.52 0.11 -10.43
C LEU A 284 22.00 -0.97 -9.49
N ILE A 285 20.75 -0.87 -9.02
CA ILE A 285 20.17 -1.73 -7.98
C ILE A 285 19.23 -2.74 -8.65
N PRO A 286 19.33 -4.04 -8.36
CA PRO A 286 18.39 -5.03 -8.86
C PRO A 286 16.98 -4.77 -8.36
N SER A 287 15.99 -5.10 -9.18
CA SER A 287 14.58 -5.15 -8.74
C SER A 287 14.35 -6.22 -7.67
N SER A 288 13.18 -6.25 -7.04
CA SER A 288 12.83 -7.29 -6.06
C SER A 288 12.77 -8.67 -6.73
N PRO A 289 13.17 -9.75 -6.02
CA PRO A 289 12.92 -11.12 -6.45
C PRO A 289 11.42 -11.37 -6.73
N THR A 290 11.12 -12.25 -7.66
CA THR A 290 9.75 -12.59 -8.05
C THR A 290 9.39 -14.02 -7.62
N PHE A 291 8.09 -14.34 -7.55
CA PHE A 291 7.59 -15.68 -7.25
C PHE A 291 8.21 -16.35 -6.02
N VAL A 292 8.10 -15.72 -4.85
CA VAL A 292 8.52 -16.35 -3.60
C VAL A 292 7.54 -17.47 -3.23
N THR A 293 8.06 -18.66 -2.92
CA THR A 293 7.29 -19.85 -2.56
C THR A 293 7.73 -20.41 -1.23
N ILE A 294 6.77 -21.02 -0.53
CA ILE A 294 7.01 -21.76 0.72
C ILE A 294 6.64 -23.21 0.49
N GLU A 295 7.64 -24.08 0.58
CA GLU A 295 7.55 -25.51 0.29
C GLU A 295 8.06 -26.33 1.47
N ASN A 296 7.63 -27.60 1.53
CA ASN A 296 8.16 -28.60 2.46
C ASN A 296 8.18 -28.17 3.94
N VAL A 297 7.16 -27.43 4.39
CA VAL A 297 7.00 -27.04 5.80
C VAL A 297 6.83 -28.30 6.66
N SER A 298 7.66 -28.41 7.69
CA SER A 298 7.60 -29.44 8.73
C SER A 298 7.43 -28.80 10.11
N GLU A 299 7.53 -29.59 11.19
CA GLU A 299 7.54 -29.05 12.56
C GLU A 299 8.75 -28.16 12.85
N THR A 300 9.87 -28.39 12.17
CA THR A 300 11.14 -27.71 12.50
C THR A 300 11.92 -27.24 11.28
N SER A 301 11.35 -27.37 10.08
CA SER A 301 12.04 -27.00 8.83
C SER A 301 11.08 -26.42 7.80
N VAL A 302 11.62 -25.63 6.88
CA VAL A 302 10.90 -25.10 5.72
C VAL A 302 11.87 -24.91 4.56
N THR A 303 11.36 -25.01 3.34
CA THR A 303 12.10 -24.65 2.14
C THR A 303 11.48 -23.41 1.52
N ILE A 304 12.26 -22.34 1.39
CA ILE A 304 11.84 -21.07 0.79
C ILE A 304 12.46 -21.00 -0.61
N GLY A 305 11.63 -20.86 -1.65
CA GLY A 305 12.06 -20.68 -3.03
C GLY A 305 11.76 -19.28 -3.54
N TRP A 306 12.50 -18.79 -4.52
CA TRP A 306 12.21 -17.55 -5.24
C TRP A 306 12.76 -17.60 -6.66
N THR A 307 12.39 -16.63 -7.49
CA THR A 307 12.97 -16.40 -8.81
C THR A 307 13.85 -15.15 -8.77
N ALA A 308 14.91 -15.13 -9.57
CA ALA A 308 15.78 -13.98 -9.70
C ALA A 308 14.99 -12.73 -10.16
N PRO A 309 15.45 -11.51 -9.83
CA PRO A 309 14.78 -10.28 -10.26
C PRO A 309 14.64 -10.15 -11.77
N ASP A 310 13.53 -9.57 -12.25
CA ASP A 310 13.31 -9.39 -13.70
C ASP A 310 14.29 -8.37 -14.31
N LYS A 311 14.64 -7.33 -13.54
CA LYS A 311 15.55 -6.25 -13.95
C LYS A 311 16.87 -6.32 -13.18
N LEU A 312 17.98 -6.30 -13.91
CA LEU A 312 19.37 -6.35 -13.42
C LEU A 312 19.69 -7.62 -12.60
N ALA A 313 19.16 -8.78 -13.03
CA ALA A 313 19.43 -10.08 -12.41
C ALA A 313 20.92 -10.42 -12.36
N ASP A 314 21.67 -10.05 -13.41
CA ASP A 314 23.11 -10.25 -13.56
C ASP A 314 23.94 -9.47 -12.55
N ARG A 315 23.37 -8.42 -11.96
CA ARG A 315 24.04 -7.55 -10.98
C ARG A 315 23.78 -7.94 -9.54
N VAL A 316 23.06 -9.03 -9.27
CA VAL A 316 22.80 -9.52 -7.92
C VAL A 316 24.05 -10.20 -7.37
N SER A 317 24.58 -9.70 -6.25
CA SER A 317 25.69 -10.35 -5.54
C SER A 317 25.23 -11.41 -4.55
N GLY A 318 24.01 -11.28 -4.02
CA GLY A 318 23.37 -12.25 -3.13
C GLY A 318 21.97 -11.84 -2.69
N TYR A 319 21.30 -12.75 -1.98
CA TYR A 319 19.98 -12.58 -1.43
C TYR A 319 20.04 -12.54 0.10
N THR A 320 19.23 -11.68 0.71
CA THR A 320 19.01 -11.65 2.16
C THR A 320 17.60 -12.11 2.47
N ILE A 321 17.47 -13.15 3.29
CA ILE A 321 16.19 -13.70 3.74
C ILE A 321 15.99 -13.25 5.18
N ASN A 322 14.91 -12.52 5.43
CA ASN A 322 14.49 -12.10 6.76
C ASN A 322 13.37 -13.01 7.23
N LEU A 323 13.64 -13.77 8.30
CA LEU A 323 12.67 -14.63 8.98
C LEU A 323 12.29 -14.00 10.32
N THR A 324 11.03 -13.63 10.48
CA THR A 324 10.48 -13.06 11.73
C THR A 324 9.60 -14.08 12.42
N THR A 325 9.84 -14.37 13.70
CA THR A 325 8.89 -15.13 14.53
C THR A 325 7.71 -14.24 14.92
N LEU A 326 6.49 -14.68 14.66
CA LEU A 326 5.29 -13.96 15.01
C LEU A 326 4.67 -14.56 16.28
N HIS A 327 4.42 -13.71 17.29
CA HIS A 327 3.76 -14.09 18.55
C HIS A 327 2.22 -13.93 18.47
N SER A 328 1.75 -13.02 17.61
CA SER A 328 0.33 -12.79 17.31
C SER A 328 0.12 -12.66 15.80
N PHE A 329 -1.12 -12.88 15.36
CA PHE A 329 -1.51 -12.47 14.02
C PHE A 329 -1.76 -10.96 14.05
N ASP A 330 -0.76 -10.21 13.59
CA ASP A 330 -0.86 -8.79 13.34
C ASP A 330 -1.33 -8.62 11.89
N GLU A 331 -2.25 -7.70 11.64
CA GLU A 331 -2.68 -7.37 10.28
C GLU A 331 -1.45 -6.97 9.47
N ASP A 332 -1.34 -7.37 8.20
CA ASP A 332 -0.36 -6.72 7.33
C ASP A 332 -0.84 -5.27 7.21
N GLU A 333 -0.25 -4.36 7.98
CA GLU A 333 -0.48 -2.92 7.94
C GLU A 333 -0.15 -2.40 6.53
N LEU A 334 -1.11 -2.53 5.61
CA LEU A 334 -1.06 -1.92 4.28
C LEU A 334 -1.52 -0.46 4.30
N SER A 335 -1.88 0.06 5.48
CA SER A 335 -2.18 1.47 5.72
C SER A 335 -1.01 2.07 6.51
N GLY A 336 -0.31 3.05 5.93
CA GLY A 336 0.78 3.80 6.55
C GLY A 336 0.37 4.64 7.77
N GLU A 337 -0.35 4.06 8.72
CA GLU A 337 -0.59 4.61 10.04
C GLU A 337 0.61 4.27 10.92
N ILE A 338 1.34 5.29 11.35
CA ILE A 338 2.41 5.12 12.34
C ILE A 338 1.73 4.85 13.69
N VAL A 339 1.53 3.58 14.02
CA VAL A 339 1.22 3.20 15.40
C VAL A 339 2.52 3.34 16.20
N HIS A 340 2.53 4.25 17.17
CA HIS A 340 3.55 4.27 18.20
C HIS A 340 3.48 2.94 18.97
N ARG A 341 4.35 1.98 18.60
CA ARG A 341 4.54 0.73 19.33
C ARG A 341 4.84 1.08 20.79
N THR A 342 3.89 0.84 21.68
CA THR A 342 4.11 0.93 23.12
C THR A 342 5.15 -0.12 23.51
N ALA A 343 6.01 0.18 24.47
CA ALA A 343 7.11 -0.66 24.95
C ALA A 343 6.68 -2.00 25.62
N SER A 344 5.48 -2.52 25.34
CA SER A 344 4.96 -3.78 25.85
C SER A 344 4.89 -4.91 24.81
N ASP A 345 5.24 -4.68 23.53
CA ASP A 345 5.35 -5.77 22.56
C ASP A 345 6.64 -6.57 22.82
N SER A 346 6.48 -7.89 23.01
CA SER A 346 7.59 -8.82 23.10
C SER A 346 8.46 -8.70 21.84
N PRO A 347 9.79 -8.72 21.97
CA PRO A 347 10.68 -8.51 20.82
C PRO A 347 10.41 -9.56 19.75
N GLU A 348 9.95 -9.13 18.56
CA GLU A 348 9.92 -9.96 17.36
C GLU A 348 11.33 -10.51 17.12
N SER A 349 11.54 -11.82 17.27
CA SER A 349 12.86 -12.39 16.99
C SER A 349 13.05 -12.46 15.47
N ILE A 350 14.05 -11.70 14.99
CA ILE A 350 14.39 -11.57 13.58
C ILE A 350 15.67 -12.36 13.33
N SER A 351 15.62 -13.27 12.36
CA SER A 351 16.77 -14.04 11.89
C SER A 351 17.06 -13.70 10.43
N LEU A 352 18.30 -13.30 10.15
CA LEU A 352 18.76 -12.90 8.81
C LEU A 352 19.68 -13.97 8.22
N TYR A 353 19.40 -14.39 6.99
CA TYR A 353 20.21 -15.36 6.26
C TYR A 353 20.70 -14.74 4.95
N SER A 354 22.00 -14.84 4.70
CA SER A 354 22.60 -14.41 3.43
C SER A 354 22.83 -15.62 2.54
N VAL A 355 22.38 -15.52 1.28
CA VAL A 355 22.41 -16.60 0.28
C VAL A 355 23.15 -16.10 -0.96
N PRO A 356 24.10 -16.87 -1.51
CA PRO A 356 24.83 -16.49 -2.72
C PRO A 356 23.93 -16.47 -3.96
N THR A 357 24.34 -15.71 -4.99
CA THR A 357 23.57 -15.52 -6.24
C THR A 357 23.28 -16.81 -7.02
N ASN A 358 24.07 -17.87 -6.82
CA ASN A 358 23.90 -19.17 -7.50
C ASN A 358 22.77 -20.03 -6.91
N GLN A 359 22.12 -19.59 -5.83
CA GLN A 359 21.04 -20.31 -5.17
C GLN A 359 19.79 -19.42 -5.12
N THR A 360 18.67 -20.00 -5.54
CA THR A 360 17.33 -19.37 -5.48
C THR A 360 16.41 -20.09 -4.52
N GLN A 361 16.98 -20.88 -3.61
CA GLN A 361 16.26 -21.64 -2.61
C GLN A 361 17.09 -21.74 -1.34
N LEU A 362 16.43 -21.63 -0.19
CA LEU A 362 17.03 -21.79 1.13
C LEU A 362 16.19 -22.78 1.96
N THR A 363 16.84 -23.81 2.48
CA THR A 363 16.21 -24.72 3.45
C THR A 363 16.64 -24.32 4.86
N LEU A 364 15.65 -23.94 5.67
CA LEU A 364 15.84 -23.61 7.07
C LEU A 364 15.49 -24.81 7.94
N SER A 365 16.29 -25.02 8.99
CA SER A 365 16.11 -26.07 9.99
C SER A 365 16.20 -25.47 11.40
N ASN A 366 15.80 -26.24 12.41
CA ASN A 366 15.74 -25.82 13.82
C ASN A 366 14.70 -24.71 14.10
N LEU A 367 13.60 -24.70 13.34
CA LEU A 367 12.46 -23.87 13.67
C LEU A 367 11.74 -24.42 14.90
N SER A 368 11.10 -23.53 15.65
CA SER A 368 10.26 -23.90 16.78
C SER A 368 8.95 -24.52 16.26
N PRO A 369 8.53 -25.69 16.78
CA PRO A 369 7.23 -26.27 16.43
C PRO A 369 6.07 -25.36 16.80
N LEU A 370 4.96 -25.50 16.07
CA LEU A 370 3.70 -24.78 16.31
C LEU A 370 3.89 -23.26 16.40
N THR A 371 4.84 -22.73 15.64
CA THR A 371 5.23 -21.32 15.66
C THR A 371 4.96 -20.71 14.28
N MET A 372 4.44 -19.48 14.29
CA MET A 372 4.21 -18.73 13.07
C MET A 372 5.46 -17.93 12.70
N TYR A 373 5.77 -17.94 11.42
CA TYR A 373 6.91 -17.23 10.85
C TYR A 373 6.46 -16.40 9.67
N ALA A 374 7.10 -15.25 9.50
CA ALA A 374 7.03 -14.44 8.29
C ALA A 374 8.38 -14.43 7.59
N VAL A 375 8.36 -14.54 6.26
CA VAL A 375 9.56 -14.51 5.42
C VAL A 375 9.46 -13.39 4.39
N ILE A 376 10.56 -12.67 4.24
CA ILE A 376 10.77 -11.64 3.23
C ILE A 376 12.11 -11.92 2.57
N VAL A 377 12.18 -11.78 1.24
CA VAL A 377 13.42 -11.93 0.48
C VAL A 377 13.80 -10.60 -0.13
N THR A 378 15.09 -10.25 -0.08
CA THR A 378 15.64 -9.02 -0.64
C THR A 378 16.86 -9.34 -1.49
N ALA A 379 16.93 -8.81 -2.71
CA ALA A 379 18.13 -8.91 -3.55
C ALA A 379 19.12 -7.80 -3.18
N THR A 380 20.41 -8.10 -3.19
CA THR A 380 21.46 -7.16 -2.79
C THR A 380 22.62 -7.14 -3.78
N ASN A 381 23.27 -5.98 -3.89
CA ASN A 381 24.52 -5.81 -4.62
C ASN A 381 25.41 -4.74 -3.98
N GLU A 382 26.53 -4.42 -4.62
CA GLU A 382 27.47 -3.41 -4.13
C GLU A 382 26.90 -1.98 -4.08
N PHE A 383 25.83 -1.70 -4.82
CA PHE A 383 25.20 -0.38 -4.90
C PHE A 383 23.99 -0.22 -3.98
N GLY A 384 23.41 -1.31 -3.49
CA GLY A 384 22.26 -1.26 -2.60
C GLY A 384 21.45 -2.55 -2.55
N SER A 385 20.17 -2.40 -2.21
CA SER A 385 19.23 -3.51 -2.07
C SER A 385 17.94 -3.22 -2.81
N SER A 386 17.25 -4.26 -3.26
CA SER A 386 15.88 -4.16 -3.74
C SER A 386 14.94 -3.76 -2.59
N LEU A 387 13.69 -3.43 -2.92
CA LEU A 387 12.63 -3.48 -1.91
C LEU A 387 12.39 -4.93 -1.46
N PRO A 388 11.93 -5.13 -0.22
CA PRO A 388 11.51 -6.44 0.25
C PRO A 388 10.36 -6.99 -0.60
N THR A 389 10.33 -8.31 -0.79
CA THR A 389 9.15 -9.00 -1.35
C THR A 389 7.95 -8.88 -0.42
N GLU A 390 6.77 -9.26 -0.91
CA GLU A 390 5.61 -9.48 -0.07
C GLU A 390 5.95 -10.43 1.10
N ARG A 391 5.40 -10.12 2.27
CA ARG A 391 5.64 -10.86 3.51
C ARG A 391 4.82 -12.14 3.49
N LEU A 392 5.45 -13.26 3.13
CA LEU A 392 4.78 -14.55 3.17
C LEU A 392 4.82 -15.14 4.58
N ARG A 393 3.72 -15.74 5.02
CA ARG A 393 3.60 -16.33 6.37
C ARG A 393 3.44 -17.84 6.29
N PHE A 394 4.07 -18.55 7.21
CA PHE A 394 3.90 -20.00 7.35
C PHE A 394 3.87 -20.44 8.81
N PHE A 395 3.33 -21.63 9.05
CA PHE A 395 3.17 -22.20 10.37
C PHE A 395 3.85 -23.56 10.44
N THR A 396 4.77 -23.74 11.38
CA THR A 396 5.51 -25.00 11.55
C THR A 396 4.61 -26.08 12.15
N HIS A 397 4.24 -27.06 11.35
CA HIS A 397 3.34 -28.14 11.77
C HIS A 397 3.56 -29.41 10.94
N THR A 398 3.26 -30.58 11.51
CA THR A 398 3.02 -31.84 10.78
C THR A 398 1.72 -31.78 10.00
N SER A 399 1.68 -31.06 8.87
CA SER A 399 0.50 -31.18 8.03
C SER A 399 0.43 -32.62 7.47
N ALA A 400 -0.70 -33.31 7.65
CA ALA A 400 -0.85 -34.63 7.01
C ALA A 400 -0.93 -34.48 5.47
N SER A 401 -1.17 -33.27 4.97
CA SER A 401 -1.01 -32.87 3.57
C SER A 401 0.45 -32.89 3.10
N ALA A 402 1.45 -32.62 3.96
CA ALA A 402 2.88 -32.82 3.66
C ALA A 402 3.31 -34.30 3.70
N ALA A 403 2.60 -35.15 4.46
CA ALA A 403 2.78 -36.60 4.43
C ALA A 403 2.12 -37.23 3.19
N GLU A 404 0.94 -36.75 2.79
CA GLU A 404 0.21 -37.22 1.61
C GLU A 404 0.80 -36.68 0.29
N SER A 405 1.43 -35.49 0.27
CA SER A 405 2.14 -34.99 -0.93
C SER A 405 3.39 -35.80 -1.28
N LYS A 406 4.00 -36.46 -0.30
CA LYS A 406 5.11 -37.42 -0.49
C LYS A 406 4.62 -38.80 -0.92
N ALA A 407 3.37 -39.15 -0.63
CA ALA A 407 2.71 -40.35 -1.12
C ALA A 407 1.97 -40.03 -2.42
N GLY A 408 2.73 -39.72 -3.48
CA GLY A 408 2.20 -39.24 -4.75
C GLY A 408 0.96 -40.00 -5.22
N THR A 409 -0.18 -39.31 -5.31
CA THR A 409 -1.33 -39.83 -6.05
C THR A 409 -1.07 -39.62 -7.54
N THR A 410 -0.63 -40.70 -8.17
CA THR A 410 -0.34 -40.88 -9.61
C THR A 410 -1.60 -40.92 -10.47
N ASP A 411 -2.57 -40.05 -10.24
CA ASP A 411 -3.69 -39.89 -11.17
C ASP A 411 -3.81 -38.41 -11.53
N LYS A 412 -2.92 -37.98 -12.44
CA LYS A 412 -3.16 -36.79 -13.27
C LYS A 412 -4.36 -37.10 -14.16
N GLN A 413 -5.57 -37.04 -13.61
CA GLN A 413 -6.79 -37.10 -14.40
C GLN A 413 -6.81 -35.84 -15.27
N ALA A 414 -6.51 -36.02 -16.55
CA ALA A 414 -6.60 -34.96 -17.53
C ALA A 414 -8.04 -34.42 -17.54
N MET A 415 -8.17 -33.10 -17.52
CA MET A 415 -9.47 -32.44 -17.62
C MET A 415 -10.17 -32.90 -18.91
N PRO A 416 -11.38 -33.50 -18.82
CA PRO A 416 -12.15 -33.85 -19.99
C PRO A 416 -12.42 -32.59 -20.83
N GLN A 417 -12.35 -32.73 -22.16
CA GLN A 417 -12.77 -31.65 -23.05
C GLN A 417 -14.29 -31.52 -23.03
N LEU A 418 -14.79 -30.29 -23.11
CA LEU A 418 -16.23 -30.05 -23.23
C LEU A 418 -16.76 -30.66 -24.53
N PRO A 419 -18.01 -31.17 -24.56
CA PRO A 419 -18.60 -31.67 -25.78
C PRO A 419 -18.81 -30.56 -26.79
N ASP A 420 -18.55 -30.88 -28.07
CA ASP A 420 -18.78 -29.95 -29.18
C ASP A 420 -20.28 -29.80 -29.48
N THR A 421 -20.94 -29.03 -28.61
CA THR A 421 -22.37 -28.77 -28.66
C THR A 421 -22.72 -27.96 -29.91
N ARG A 422 -21.80 -27.12 -30.38
CA ARG A 422 -21.98 -26.29 -31.57
C ARG A 422 -22.05 -27.15 -32.82
N GLN A 423 -21.10 -28.05 -33.01
CA GLN A 423 -21.12 -28.98 -34.14
C GLN A 423 -22.38 -29.86 -34.11
N CYS A 424 -22.76 -30.37 -32.92
CA CYS A 424 -24.02 -31.11 -32.75
C CYS A 424 -25.24 -30.31 -33.22
N CYS A 425 -25.33 -29.02 -32.89
CA CYS A 425 -26.43 -28.18 -33.32
C CYS A 425 -26.45 -27.93 -34.84
N GLU A 426 -25.28 -27.70 -35.44
CA GLU A 426 -25.13 -27.51 -36.89
C GLU A 426 -25.54 -28.78 -37.65
N ASP A 427 -25.08 -29.94 -37.20
CA ASP A 427 -25.40 -31.25 -37.79
C ASP A 427 -26.89 -31.60 -37.69
N ASN A 428 -27.58 -31.09 -36.65
CA ASN A 428 -29.01 -31.29 -36.44
C ASN A 428 -29.88 -30.18 -37.07
N GLY A 429 -29.30 -29.32 -37.91
CA GLY A 429 -30.06 -28.38 -38.76
C GLY A 429 -30.26 -26.98 -38.18
N MET A 430 -29.51 -26.59 -37.14
CA MET A 430 -29.48 -25.21 -36.68
C MET A 430 -28.50 -24.39 -37.53
N THR A 431 -29.04 -23.47 -38.34
CA THR A 431 -28.23 -22.61 -39.23
C THR A 431 -28.18 -21.15 -38.77
N HIS A 432 -29.01 -20.77 -37.81
CA HIS A 432 -29.10 -19.39 -37.33
C HIS A 432 -27.92 -19.05 -36.43
N ARG A 433 -27.00 -18.19 -36.92
CA ARG A 433 -25.74 -17.85 -36.26
C ARG A 433 -25.89 -17.36 -34.82
N MET A 434 -26.91 -16.55 -34.52
CA MET A 434 -27.17 -16.07 -33.16
C MET A 434 -27.58 -17.21 -32.22
N CYS A 435 -28.36 -18.18 -32.71
CA CYS A 435 -28.81 -19.30 -31.90
C CYS A 435 -27.65 -20.29 -31.68
N LEU A 436 -26.83 -20.53 -32.70
CA LEU A 436 -25.61 -21.32 -32.56
C LEU A 436 -24.65 -20.72 -31.50
N ASP A 437 -24.45 -19.41 -31.50
CA ASP A 437 -23.51 -18.78 -30.58
C ASP A 437 -24.03 -18.64 -29.14
N LYS A 438 -25.33 -18.35 -28.96
CA LYS A 438 -25.91 -18.12 -27.62
C LYS A 438 -26.49 -19.38 -26.97
N MET A 439 -26.93 -20.35 -27.76
CA MET A 439 -27.69 -21.51 -27.26
C MET A 439 -26.94 -22.83 -27.39
N CYS A 440 -25.93 -22.93 -28.26
CA CYS A 440 -25.17 -24.17 -28.48
C CYS A 440 -23.76 -24.13 -27.90
N ASP A 441 -23.61 -23.45 -26.77
CA ASP A 441 -22.38 -23.41 -25.99
C ASP A 441 -22.72 -23.45 -24.49
N PRO A 442 -22.35 -24.53 -23.76
CA PRO A 442 -22.65 -24.66 -22.34
C PRO A 442 -22.02 -23.55 -21.48
N GLN A 443 -20.98 -22.86 -21.95
CA GLN A 443 -20.34 -21.74 -21.25
C GLN A 443 -21.05 -20.40 -21.42
N LYS A 444 -21.91 -20.27 -22.44
CA LYS A 444 -22.64 -19.02 -22.75
C LYS A 444 -24.14 -19.13 -22.56
N THR A 445 -24.66 -20.34 -22.36
CA THR A 445 -26.10 -20.61 -22.31
C THR A 445 -26.79 -19.92 -21.12
N ASP A 446 -26.08 -19.62 -20.04
CA ASP A 446 -26.58 -18.83 -18.91
C ASP A 446 -26.73 -17.33 -19.22
N GLN A 447 -26.07 -16.83 -20.27
CA GLN A 447 -26.11 -15.43 -20.69
C GLN A 447 -27.26 -15.13 -21.67
N ALA A 448 -27.99 -16.15 -22.11
CA ALA A 448 -29.14 -15.97 -22.99
C ALA A 448 -30.31 -15.32 -22.25
N ASN A 449 -30.88 -14.26 -22.82
CA ASN A 449 -32.03 -13.55 -22.24
C ASN A 449 -33.35 -14.05 -22.83
N LEU A 450 -34.48 -13.71 -22.19
CA LEU A 450 -35.81 -14.11 -22.66
C LEU A 450 -36.05 -13.85 -24.17
N PRO A 451 -35.65 -12.70 -24.76
CA PRO A 451 -35.81 -12.48 -26.20
C PRO A 451 -35.01 -13.46 -27.05
N ASP A 452 -33.81 -13.86 -26.61
CA ASP A 452 -32.97 -14.82 -27.31
C ASP A 452 -33.66 -16.20 -27.33
N PHE A 453 -34.23 -16.63 -26.20
CA PHE A 453 -35.01 -17.86 -26.11
C PHE A 453 -36.26 -17.81 -27.00
N MET A 454 -36.91 -16.66 -27.14
CA MET A 454 -38.08 -16.52 -28.01
C MET A 454 -37.69 -16.65 -29.50
N VAL A 455 -36.60 -16.01 -29.92
CA VAL A 455 -36.11 -16.10 -31.31
C VAL A 455 -35.59 -17.50 -31.64
N CYS A 456 -34.93 -18.15 -30.67
CA CYS A 456 -34.34 -19.47 -30.85
C CYS A 456 -35.25 -20.64 -30.46
N ALA A 457 -36.49 -20.38 -30.02
CA ALA A 457 -37.46 -21.40 -29.62
C ALA A 457 -37.65 -22.53 -30.65
N PRO A 458 -37.66 -22.27 -31.98
CA PRO A 458 -37.82 -23.33 -32.98
C PRO A 458 -36.73 -24.42 -32.93
N TRP A 459 -35.53 -24.09 -32.46
CA TRP A 459 -34.40 -25.03 -32.38
C TRP A 459 -34.12 -25.50 -30.94
N SER A 460 -35.02 -25.24 -30.01
CA SER A 460 -34.83 -25.56 -28.60
C SER A 460 -34.66 -27.05 -28.32
N ASN A 461 -35.37 -27.91 -29.06
CA ASN A 461 -35.17 -29.35 -29.01
C ASN A 461 -33.71 -29.74 -29.33
N ILE A 462 -33.14 -29.18 -30.39
CA ILE A 462 -31.76 -29.43 -30.81
C ILE A 462 -30.80 -28.93 -29.73
N THR A 463 -30.99 -27.70 -29.26
CA THR A 463 -30.17 -27.10 -28.19
C THR A 463 -30.10 -27.99 -26.95
N PHE A 464 -31.24 -28.31 -26.33
CA PHE A 464 -31.25 -29.02 -25.06
C PHE A 464 -30.84 -30.49 -25.20
N ASN A 465 -31.08 -31.12 -26.36
CA ASN A 465 -30.59 -32.47 -26.64
C ASN A 465 -29.07 -32.49 -26.81
N CYS A 466 -28.50 -31.54 -27.57
CA CYS A 466 -27.05 -31.41 -27.74
C CYS A 466 -26.35 -31.03 -26.42
N LEU A 467 -26.92 -30.11 -25.63
CA LEU A 467 -26.41 -29.76 -24.30
C LEU A 467 -26.52 -30.92 -23.30
N ALA A 468 -27.49 -31.82 -23.43
CA ALA A 468 -27.50 -33.00 -22.56
C ALA A 468 -26.35 -33.96 -22.89
N ASN A 469 -25.85 -33.94 -24.14
CA ASN A 469 -24.80 -34.82 -24.65
C ASN A 469 -25.04 -36.31 -24.34
N ASN A 470 -26.30 -36.76 -24.48
CA ASN A 470 -26.77 -38.11 -24.13
C ASN A 470 -26.64 -38.50 -22.64
N ILE A 471 -26.44 -37.53 -21.75
CA ILE A 471 -26.40 -37.73 -20.30
C ILE A 471 -27.74 -37.27 -19.71
N ASP A 472 -28.35 -38.11 -18.86
CA ASP A 472 -29.55 -37.72 -18.12
C ASP A 472 -29.16 -36.97 -16.84
N HIS A 473 -29.30 -35.64 -16.85
CA HIS A 473 -28.96 -34.78 -15.73
C HIS A 473 -30.09 -34.66 -14.68
N THR A 474 -31.22 -35.34 -14.88
CA THR A 474 -32.38 -35.29 -13.97
C THR A 474 -32.03 -35.56 -12.50
N PRO A 475 -31.15 -36.52 -12.14
CA PRO A 475 -30.76 -36.74 -10.75
C PRO A 475 -30.11 -35.50 -10.11
N CYS A 476 -29.25 -34.82 -10.89
CA CYS A 476 -28.58 -33.61 -10.46
C CYS A 476 -29.56 -32.43 -10.34
N CYS A 477 -30.41 -32.23 -11.35
CA CYS A 477 -31.43 -31.19 -11.35
C CYS A 477 -32.38 -31.31 -10.15
N ARG A 478 -32.80 -32.54 -9.83
CA ARG A 478 -33.64 -32.83 -8.66
C ARG A 478 -32.93 -32.45 -7.36
N ALA A 479 -31.65 -32.80 -7.21
CA ALA A 479 -30.88 -32.49 -6.02
C ALA A 479 -30.67 -30.97 -5.82
N ARG A 480 -30.61 -30.20 -6.91
CA ARG A 480 -30.50 -28.73 -6.91
C ARG A 480 -31.84 -27.98 -6.86
N GLY A 481 -32.96 -28.69 -6.68
CA GLY A 481 -34.27 -28.06 -6.48
C GLY A 481 -34.94 -27.55 -7.76
N ILE A 482 -34.50 -27.99 -8.94
CA ILE A 482 -35.17 -27.66 -10.20
C ILE A 482 -36.55 -28.34 -10.21
N PRO A 483 -37.65 -27.60 -10.51
CA PRO A 483 -38.99 -28.16 -10.52
C PRO A 483 -39.13 -29.33 -11.49
N SER A 484 -39.97 -30.32 -11.15
CA SER A 484 -40.17 -31.53 -11.97
C SER A 484 -40.69 -31.24 -13.38
N ALA A 485 -41.43 -30.13 -13.56
CA ALA A 485 -41.87 -29.66 -14.87
C ALA A 485 -40.71 -29.33 -15.83
N CYS A 486 -39.52 -29.06 -15.29
CA CYS A 486 -38.32 -28.72 -16.05
C CYS A 486 -37.41 -29.93 -16.33
N PHE A 487 -37.69 -31.11 -15.78
CA PHE A 487 -36.87 -32.31 -16.00
C PHE A 487 -36.70 -32.72 -17.48
N PRO A 488 -37.65 -32.50 -18.39
CA PRO A 488 -37.42 -32.75 -19.82
C PRO A 488 -36.23 -31.99 -20.42
N LEU A 489 -35.92 -30.80 -19.89
CA LEU A 489 -34.72 -30.02 -20.26
C LEU A 489 -33.45 -30.72 -19.75
N CYS A 490 -33.47 -31.16 -18.48
CA CYS A 490 -32.36 -31.89 -17.86
C CYS A 490 -32.05 -33.24 -18.51
N ALA A 491 -33.07 -33.92 -19.03
CA ALA A 491 -32.90 -35.20 -19.71
C ALA A 491 -32.48 -35.05 -21.19
N GLY A 492 -32.49 -33.83 -21.74
CA GLY A 492 -32.29 -33.60 -23.18
C GLY A 492 -33.32 -34.34 -24.03
N LYS A 493 -34.60 -34.28 -23.62
CA LYS A 493 -35.73 -34.95 -24.32
C LYS A 493 -36.86 -33.97 -24.52
N LEU A 494 -36.54 -32.80 -25.09
CA LEU A 494 -37.52 -31.74 -25.33
C LEU A 494 -38.07 -31.86 -26.77
N THR A 495 -39.39 -31.85 -26.92
CA THR A 495 -40.04 -31.86 -28.25
C THR A 495 -40.34 -30.46 -28.77
N SER A 496 -40.76 -29.54 -27.89
CA SER A 496 -40.93 -28.11 -28.19
C SER A 496 -40.92 -27.28 -26.89
N LEU A 497 -40.54 -26.01 -26.96
CA LEU A 497 -40.70 -25.06 -25.84
C LEU A 497 -42.11 -24.47 -25.86
N ASP A 498 -42.92 -24.85 -24.87
CA ASP A 498 -44.20 -24.20 -24.56
C ASP A 498 -44.01 -23.10 -23.49
N PHE A 499 -44.96 -22.18 -23.39
CA PHE A 499 -44.95 -21.08 -22.42
C PHE A 499 -44.80 -21.54 -20.95
N SER A 500 -45.23 -22.76 -20.65
CA SER A 500 -45.04 -23.40 -19.34
C SER A 500 -43.56 -23.63 -18.99
N LEU A 501 -42.69 -23.92 -19.97
CA LEU A 501 -41.26 -24.18 -19.78
C LEU A 501 -40.42 -22.92 -19.65
N PHE A 502 -40.91 -21.73 -20.02
CA PHE A 502 -40.19 -20.48 -19.77
C PHE A 502 -39.97 -20.20 -18.27
N LYS A 503 -40.81 -20.79 -17.39
CA LYS A 503 -40.60 -20.71 -15.93
C LYS A 503 -39.30 -21.40 -15.49
N CYS A 504 -38.75 -22.29 -16.31
CA CYS A 504 -37.49 -22.99 -16.07
C CYS A 504 -36.26 -22.10 -16.30
N LEU A 505 -36.40 -20.98 -17.03
CA LEU A 505 -35.28 -20.07 -17.32
C LEU A 505 -34.62 -19.51 -16.07
N ARG A 506 -35.37 -19.37 -14.97
CA ARG A 506 -34.79 -18.90 -13.70
C ARG A 506 -33.79 -19.89 -13.09
N PHE A 507 -33.82 -21.15 -13.51
CA PHE A 507 -32.99 -22.24 -12.99
C PHE A 507 -31.84 -22.61 -13.94
N MET A 508 -31.54 -21.77 -14.94
CA MET A 508 -30.50 -22.05 -15.93
C MET A 508 -29.11 -22.14 -15.31
N SER A 509 -28.85 -21.42 -14.21
CA SER A 509 -27.57 -21.52 -13.49
C SER A 509 -27.38 -22.90 -12.85
N GLU A 510 -28.41 -23.41 -12.17
CA GLU A 510 -28.41 -24.74 -11.56
C GLU A 510 -28.37 -25.85 -12.62
N TYR A 511 -29.07 -25.64 -13.75
CA TYR A 511 -29.05 -26.53 -14.90
C TYR A 511 -27.65 -26.61 -15.52
N ASN A 512 -27.01 -25.47 -15.82
CA ASN A 512 -25.65 -25.45 -16.37
C ASN A 512 -24.63 -26.07 -15.41
N SER A 513 -24.78 -25.82 -14.10
CA SER A 513 -23.97 -26.49 -13.07
C SER A 513 -24.11 -28.02 -13.15
N CYS A 514 -25.31 -28.51 -13.44
CA CYS A 514 -25.54 -29.95 -13.65
C CYS A 514 -24.93 -30.46 -14.95
N LEU A 515 -24.99 -29.69 -16.04
CA LEU A 515 -24.30 -30.05 -17.29
C LEU A 515 -22.80 -30.23 -17.07
N PHE A 516 -22.14 -29.24 -16.47
CA PHE A 516 -20.70 -29.31 -16.17
C PHE A 516 -20.35 -30.44 -15.20
N GLN A 517 -21.23 -30.73 -14.23
CA GLN A 517 -21.06 -31.89 -13.36
C GLN A 517 -21.15 -33.21 -14.15
N GLY A 518 -22.10 -33.32 -15.07
CA GLY A 518 -22.25 -34.50 -15.93
C GLY A 518 -21.11 -34.67 -16.92
N TYR A 519 -20.56 -33.57 -17.44
CA TYR A 519 -19.36 -33.57 -18.29
C TYR A 519 -18.08 -33.91 -17.52
N GLY A 520 -18.13 -33.90 -16.18
CA GLY A 520 -16.98 -34.24 -15.34
C GLY A 520 -15.88 -33.17 -15.34
N VAL A 521 -16.20 -31.92 -15.72
CA VAL A 521 -15.24 -30.80 -15.74
C VAL A 521 -15.18 -30.03 -14.42
N LEU A 522 -16.04 -30.37 -13.46
CA LEU A 522 -16.02 -29.78 -12.12
C LEU A 522 -15.11 -30.58 -11.18
N ALA A 523 -14.27 -29.88 -10.42
CA ALA A 523 -13.52 -30.46 -9.31
C ALA A 523 -14.46 -30.92 -8.19
N ASP A 524 -14.08 -31.99 -7.50
CA ASP A 524 -14.82 -32.45 -6.33
C ASP A 524 -14.66 -31.48 -5.13
N PRO A 525 -15.52 -31.57 -4.11
CA PRO A 525 -15.29 -30.83 -2.86
C PRO A 525 -13.95 -31.23 -2.22
N PRO A 526 -13.25 -30.30 -1.54
CA PRO A 526 -12.09 -30.64 -0.73
C PRO A 526 -12.48 -31.65 0.37
N SER A 527 -11.54 -32.52 0.73
CA SER A 527 -11.80 -33.60 1.68
C SER A 527 -11.04 -33.40 2.99
N LYS A 528 -11.46 -34.10 4.06
CA LYS A 528 -10.79 -34.08 5.37
C LYS A 528 -10.49 -32.68 5.93
N LEU A 529 -11.48 -31.77 5.92
CA LEU A 529 -11.36 -30.50 6.64
C LEU A 529 -11.09 -30.75 8.13
N ARG A 530 -9.99 -30.20 8.64
CA ARG A 530 -9.54 -30.37 10.01
C ARG A 530 -8.99 -29.08 10.59
N THR A 531 -9.01 -28.97 11.91
CA THR A 531 -8.35 -27.91 12.65
C THR A 531 -6.95 -28.36 13.03
N VAL A 532 -5.95 -27.62 12.59
CA VAL A 532 -4.52 -27.86 12.87
C VAL A 532 -4.11 -27.23 14.19
N ALA A 533 -4.52 -25.98 14.41
CA ALA A 533 -4.25 -25.26 15.64
C ALA A 533 -5.44 -24.35 15.98
N LYS A 534 -5.66 -24.16 17.27
CA LYS A 534 -6.67 -23.26 17.81
C LYS A 534 -6.04 -22.45 18.94
N THR A 535 -6.12 -21.14 18.82
CA THR A 535 -5.84 -20.21 19.92
C THR A 535 -7.11 -19.47 20.31
N ASP A 536 -7.03 -18.62 21.33
CA ASP A 536 -8.17 -17.77 21.74
C ASP A 536 -8.55 -16.75 20.66
N SER A 537 -7.60 -16.42 19.80
CA SER A 537 -7.74 -15.40 18.78
C SER A 537 -7.89 -15.97 17.37
N PHE A 538 -7.28 -17.10 17.00
CA PHE A 538 -7.32 -17.60 15.62
C PHE A 538 -7.50 -19.11 15.54
N VAL A 539 -7.92 -19.59 14.36
CA VAL A 539 -8.00 -21.01 14.05
C VAL A 539 -7.28 -21.29 12.73
N ILE A 540 -6.51 -22.36 12.70
CA ILE A 540 -5.83 -22.84 11.50
C ILE A 540 -6.58 -24.05 10.98
N LEU A 541 -7.07 -23.96 9.74
CA LEU A 541 -7.76 -25.03 9.05
C LEU A 541 -6.86 -25.62 7.97
N ASP A 542 -6.92 -26.94 7.80
CA ASP A 542 -6.24 -27.68 6.75
C ASP A 542 -7.24 -28.66 6.12
N TRP A 543 -7.08 -28.92 4.83
CA TRP A 543 -7.91 -29.86 4.10
C TRP A 543 -7.11 -30.51 2.97
N ASN A 544 -7.54 -31.70 2.58
CA ASN A 544 -7.01 -32.40 1.44
C ASN A 544 -7.58 -31.78 0.15
N LYS A 545 -6.75 -31.75 -0.89
CA LYS A 545 -7.18 -31.40 -2.25
C LYS A 545 -8.38 -32.28 -2.68
N PRO A 546 -9.21 -31.81 -3.62
CA PRO A 546 -10.23 -32.64 -4.27
C PRO A 546 -9.66 -33.94 -4.82
N LYS A 547 -10.47 -35.01 -4.83
CA LYS A 547 -10.03 -36.29 -5.40
C LYS A 547 -9.91 -36.26 -6.92
N ARG A 548 -10.80 -35.52 -7.57
CA ARG A 548 -10.85 -35.32 -9.02
C ARG A 548 -10.58 -33.86 -9.36
N LEU A 549 -9.76 -33.64 -10.40
CA LEU A 549 -9.37 -32.33 -10.92
C LEU A 549 -8.78 -31.40 -9.85
N ALA A 550 -7.97 -31.95 -8.93
CA ALA A 550 -7.28 -31.18 -7.89
C ALA A 550 -6.44 -30.02 -8.45
N ASP A 551 -5.81 -30.25 -9.60
CA ASP A 551 -4.86 -29.32 -10.22
C ASP A 551 -5.57 -28.18 -10.99
N THR A 552 -6.88 -28.28 -11.24
CA THR A 552 -7.65 -27.20 -11.90
C THR A 552 -8.17 -26.16 -10.89
N VAL A 553 -8.06 -26.43 -9.59
CA VAL A 553 -8.55 -25.53 -8.54
C VAL A 553 -7.64 -24.32 -8.42
N SER A 554 -8.16 -23.13 -8.71
CA SER A 554 -7.44 -21.86 -8.56
C SER A 554 -7.62 -21.23 -7.17
N THR A 555 -8.79 -21.39 -6.56
CA THR A 555 -9.17 -20.75 -5.29
C THR A 555 -10.10 -21.63 -4.47
N TYR A 556 -10.05 -21.47 -3.14
CA TYR A 556 -11.05 -22.02 -2.23
C TYR A 556 -11.87 -20.90 -1.59
N HIS A 557 -13.17 -21.15 -1.39
CA HIS A 557 -14.05 -20.30 -0.59
C HIS A 557 -14.31 -20.98 0.76
N VAL A 558 -13.96 -20.29 1.84
CA VAL A 558 -14.20 -20.80 3.21
C VAL A 558 -15.37 -20.04 3.81
N LYS A 559 -16.44 -20.76 4.13
CA LYS A 559 -17.65 -20.19 4.75
C LYS A 559 -17.75 -20.66 6.20
N PHE A 560 -17.92 -19.72 7.13
CA PHE A 560 -18.13 -20.03 8.54
C PHE A 560 -19.31 -19.23 9.09
N ARG A 561 -19.99 -19.82 10.07
CA ARG A 561 -21.12 -19.18 10.76
C ARG A 561 -21.06 -19.47 12.25
N ARG A 562 -21.59 -18.56 13.04
CA ARG A 562 -21.77 -18.78 14.48
C ARG A 562 -23.05 -19.58 14.70
N LEU A 563 -22.93 -20.73 15.37
CA LEU A 563 -24.11 -21.51 15.72
C LEU A 563 -24.94 -20.74 16.75
N GLY A 564 -26.24 -20.56 16.47
CA GLY A 564 -27.21 -19.91 17.37
C GLY A 564 -27.46 -18.42 17.14
N VAL A 565 -26.84 -17.79 16.12
CA VAL A 565 -27.08 -16.38 15.78
C VAL A 565 -27.28 -16.26 14.26
N GLY A 566 -28.53 -16.21 13.80
CA GLY A 566 -28.91 -16.00 12.39
C GLY A 566 -28.45 -17.08 11.40
N ASP A 567 -28.95 -17.01 10.16
CA ASP A 567 -28.57 -17.91 9.06
C ASP A 567 -27.42 -17.36 8.20
N ASP A 568 -26.86 -16.20 8.56
CA ASP A 568 -25.87 -15.51 7.73
C ASP A 568 -24.47 -16.12 7.88
N TYR A 569 -23.92 -16.58 6.75
CA TYR A 569 -22.54 -17.06 6.67
C TYR A 569 -21.59 -15.90 6.35
N LEU A 570 -20.47 -15.85 7.07
CA LEU A 570 -19.32 -15.06 6.65
C LEU A 570 -18.53 -15.88 5.61
N THR A 571 -18.24 -15.27 4.46
CA THR A 571 -17.47 -15.90 3.37
C THR A 571 -16.10 -15.24 3.27
N VAL A 572 -15.04 -16.04 3.33
CA VAL A 572 -13.70 -15.62 2.97
C VAL A 572 -13.47 -15.97 1.50
N GLU A 573 -13.25 -14.94 0.69
CA GLU A 573 -12.95 -15.10 -0.74
C GLU A 573 -11.43 -15.25 -0.95
N LYS A 574 -11.07 -16.07 -1.95
CA LYS A 574 -9.69 -16.22 -2.48
C LYS A 574 -8.65 -16.74 -1.49
N VAL A 575 -8.87 -17.95 -0.96
CA VAL A 575 -7.78 -18.72 -0.36
C VAL A 575 -6.91 -19.32 -1.47
N LEU A 576 -5.73 -18.74 -1.68
CA LEU A 576 -4.72 -19.27 -2.61
C LEU A 576 -4.12 -20.58 -2.05
N LEU A 577 -3.65 -21.43 -2.96
CA LEU A 577 -3.20 -22.82 -2.76
C LEU A 577 -2.10 -23.05 -1.69
N HIS A 578 -1.56 -21.99 -1.07
CA HIS A 578 -0.48 -22.06 -0.10
C HIS A 578 -0.80 -21.33 1.20
N TRP A 579 -1.96 -21.65 1.80
CA TRP A 579 -2.39 -21.28 3.17
C TRP A 579 -3.07 -19.90 3.29
N THR A 580 -4.18 -19.87 4.03
CA THR A 580 -4.74 -18.63 4.62
C THR A 580 -5.15 -18.91 6.06
N PHE A 581 -4.91 -17.93 6.93
CA PHE A 581 -5.08 -18.04 8.38
C PHE A 581 -5.94 -16.87 8.88
N TRP A 582 -6.87 -17.10 9.83
CA TRP A 582 -7.77 -16.04 10.32
C TRP A 582 -7.97 -15.99 11.83
N LYS A 583 -8.01 -14.74 12.33
CA LYS A 583 -8.30 -14.31 13.71
C LYS A 583 -9.77 -13.85 13.84
N LYS A 584 -10.31 -13.99 15.05
CA LYS A 584 -11.62 -13.58 15.54
C LYS A 584 -11.64 -12.07 15.70
N ASN A 585 -12.39 -11.36 14.87
CA ASN A 585 -12.74 -9.97 15.15
C ASN A 585 -13.72 -9.94 16.33
N SER A 586 -13.33 -9.26 17.41
CA SER A 586 -14.26 -8.86 18.47
C SER A 586 -15.17 -7.76 17.91
N LEU A 587 -16.45 -7.91 18.19
CA LEU A 587 -17.54 -6.96 17.89
C LEU A 587 -17.26 -5.55 18.40
#